data_AF-A0A435HZ91-F1
#
_entry.id   AF-A0A435HZ91-F1
#
_cell.length_a   1.000
_cell.length_b   1.000
_cell.length_c   1.000
_cell.angle_alpha   90.00
_cell.angle_beta   90.00
_cell.angle_gamma   90.00
#
_symmetry.space_group_name_H-M   'P 1'
#
loop_
_entity.id
_entity.type
_entity.pdbx_description
1 polymer ?
#
loop_
_entity_poly.entity_id
_entity_poly.type
_entity_poly.pdbx_seq_one_letter_code
_entity_poly.pdbx_strand_id
1 'polypeptide(L)' 'LMQGDGHEGVAALIDGVQQRFAGFRFSLKGTPDGFADKIRFSWSLGPEGTPSVIEGTDIGIIENGRLKSVTGFLDKVPAQ' A
#
# COMPACT_ATOMS: atom_id res chain seq x y z
N LEU A 1 13.22 6.95 4.74
CA LEU A 1 11.97 6.56 4.04
C LEU A 1 12.27 5.24 3.33
N MET A 2 11.35 4.28 3.37
CA MET A 2 11.50 3.00 2.67
C MET A 2 11.23 3.23 1.17
N GLN A 3 12.06 2.66 0.29
CA GLN A 3 11.94 2.77 -1.17
C GLN A 3 12.38 1.46 -1.82
N GLY A 4 11.76 1.12 -2.94
CA GLY A 4 12.12 -0.04 -3.76
C GLY A 4 11.99 0.36 -5.22
N ASP A 5 13.08 0.23 -5.98
CA ASP A 5 13.12 0.57 -7.40
C ASP A 5 13.14 -0.69 -8.26
N GLY A 6 12.39 -0.66 -9.35
CA GLY A 6 12.21 -1.82 -10.23
C GLY A 6 11.47 -2.99 -9.56
N HIS A 7 11.25 -4.07 -10.32
CA HIS A 7 10.46 -5.20 -9.81
C HIS A 7 11.13 -5.91 -8.64
N GLU A 8 12.47 -6.05 -8.63
CA GLU A 8 13.18 -6.71 -7.54
C GLU A 8 13.12 -5.90 -6.24
N GLY A 9 13.32 -4.58 -6.31
CA GLY A 9 13.21 -3.71 -5.14
C GLY A 9 11.79 -3.72 -4.57
N VAL A 10 10.77 -3.62 -5.44
CA VAL A 10 9.36 -3.71 -5.01
C VAL A 10 9.04 -5.08 -4.42
N ALA A 11 9.51 -6.18 -5.02
CA ALA A 11 9.31 -7.53 -4.48
C ALA A 11 9.93 -7.69 -3.09
N ALA A 12 11.16 -7.19 -2.89
CA ALA A 12 11.83 -7.23 -1.59
C ALA A 12 11.08 -6.43 -0.52
N LEU A 13 10.48 -5.28 -0.88
CA LEU A 13 9.62 -4.53 0.04
C LEU A 13 8.36 -5.31 0.41
N ILE A 14 7.69 -5.90 -0.58
CA ILE A 14 6.49 -6.73 -0.36
C ILE A 14 6.82 -7.89 0.57
N ASP A 15 7.92 -8.61 0.31
CA ASP A 15 8.37 -9.74 1.12
C ASP A 15 8.67 -9.30 2.56
N GLY A 16 9.37 -8.18 2.74
CA GLY A 16 9.66 -7.63 4.06
C GLY A 16 8.40 -7.33 4.88
N VAL A 17 7.39 -6.72 4.24
CA VAL A 17 6.09 -6.43 4.89
C VAL A 17 5.36 -7.73 5.23
N GLN A 18 5.29 -8.68 4.31
CA GLN A 18 4.61 -9.96 4.54
C GLN A 18 5.26 -10.80 5.65
N GLN A 19 6.60 -10.82 5.71
CA GLN A 19 7.34 -11.49 6.78
C GLN A 19 7.11 -10.82 8.14
N ARG A 20 7.17 -9.48 8.18
CA ARG A 20 6.99 -8.72 9.42
C ARG A 20 5.57 -8.80 9.99
N PHE A 21 4.59 -8.95 9.11
CA PHE A 21 3.16 -8.99 9.45
C PHE A 21 2.52 -10.28 8.92
N ALA A 22 3.11 -11.43 9.27
CA ALA A 22 2.57 -12.73 8.89
C ALA A 22 1.10 -12.88 9.31
N GLY A 23 0.25 -13.30 8.38
CA GLY A 23 -1.20 -13.46 8.59
C GLY A 23 -2.02 -12.17 8.45
N PHE A 24 -1.41 -11.01 8.29
CA PHE A 24 -2.13 -9.77 8.02
C PHE A 24 -2.57 -9.71 6.55
N ARG A 25 -3.62 -8.96 6.28
CA ARG A 25 -4.18 -8.72 4.95
C ARG A 25 -4.41 -7.24 4.72
N PHE A 26 -4.09 -6.79 3.52
CA PHE A 26 -4.55 -5.50 3.02
C PHE A 26 -6.01 -5.63 2.59
N SER A 27 -6.83 -4.67 3.02
CA SER A 27 -8.22 -4.52 2.59
C SER A 27 -8.43 -3.12 2.03
N LEU A 28 -9.15 -3.01 0.93
CA LEU A 28 -9.47 -1.72 0.32
C LEU A 28 -10.39 -0.91 1.26
N LYS A 29 -10.07 0.36 1.46
CA LYS A 29 -10.86 1.28 2.26
C LYS A 29 -11.48 2.36 1.37
N GLY A 30 -12.81 2.40 1.34
CA GLY A 30 -13.54 3.35 0.49
C GLY A 30 -13.52 2.96 -0.98
N THR A 31 -13.77 3.94 -1.85
CA THR A 31 -13.76 3.76 -3.31
C THR A 31 -12.56 4.49 -3.90
N PRO A 32 -11.67 3.81 -4.65
CA PRO A 32 -10.59 4.45 -5.38
C PRO A 32 -11.10 5.54 -6.32
N ASP A 33 -10.31 6.60 -6.47
CA ASP A 33 -10.58 7.66 -7.44
C ASP A 33 -9.32 7.98 -8.24
N GLY A 34 -9.47 8.84 -9.25
CA GLY A 34 -8.36 9.18 -10.13
C GLY A 34 -8.65 10.37 -11.01
N PHE A 35 -7.56 10.98 -11.50
CA PHE A 35 -7.60 12.06 -12.46
C PHE A 35 -6.34 12.02 -13.34
N ALA A 36 -6.52 12.16 -14.65
CA ALA A 36 -5.46 11.99 -15.65
C ALA A 36 -4.71 10.65 -15.49
N ASP A 37 -3.40 10.68 -15.30
CA ASP A 37 -2.52 9.53 -15.13
C ASP A 37 -2.40 9.06 -13.68
N LYS A 38 -3.16 9.64 -12.75
CA LYS A 38 -3.04 9.37 -11.31
C LYS A 38 -4.24 8.60 -10.80
N ILE A 39 -3.96 7.58 -10.00
CA ILE A 39 -4.93 6.87 -9.19
C ILE A 39 -4.63 7.10 -7.72
N ARG A 40 -5.68 7.15 -6.90
CA ARG A 40 -5.58 7.20 -5.45
C ARG A 40 -6.46 6.12 -4.84
N PHE A 41 -5.91 5.41 -3.88
CA PHE A 41 -6.64 4.41 -3.12
C PHE A 41 -6.14 4.37 -1.68
N SER A 42 -7.05 4.05 -0.76
CA SER A 42 -6.73 3.87 0.65
C SER A 42 -6.94 2.41 1.03
N TRP A 43 -6.20 1.97 2.03
CA TRP A 43 -6.23 0.60 2.51
C TRP A 43 -6.11 0.54 4.02
N SER A 44 -6.50 -0.61 4.56
CA SER A 44 -6.23 -1.00 5.94
C SER A 44 -5.45 -2.31 5.96
N LEU A 45 -4.58 -2.48 6.96
CA LEU A 45 -3.73 -3.66 7.15
C LEU A 45 -3.96 -4.20 8.56
N GLY A 46 -4.36 -5.47 8.64
CA GLY A 46 -4.63 -6.14 9.91
C GLY A 46 -4.90 -7.64 9.74
N PRO A 47 -4.99 -8.40 10.85
CA PRO A 47 -5.46 -9.77 10.83
C PRO A 47 -6.91 -9.86 10.33
N GLU A 48 -7.22 -10.93 9.61
CA GLU A 48 -8.58 -11.20 9.16
C GLU A 48 -9.56 -11.31 10.34
N GLY A 49 -10.76 -10.74 10.20
CA GLY A 49 -11.79 -10.75 11.24
C GLY A 49 -11.56 -9.81 12.43
N THR A 50 -10.49 -9.00 12.41
CA THR A 50 -10.19 -8.03 13.48
C THR A 50 -10.13 -6.60 12.94
N PRO A 51 -10.41 -5.58 13.77
CA PRO A 51 -10.23 -4.19 13.35
C PRO A 51 -8.78 -3.93 12.94
N SER A 52 -8.59 -3.35 11.75
CA SER A 52 -7.25 -3.05 11.23
C SER A 52 -6.50 -2.04 12.11
N VAL A 53 -5.22 -2.29 12.29
CA VAL A 53 -4.34 -1.52 13.18
C VAL A 53 -3.47 -0.51 12.45
N ILE A 54 -3.25 -0.73 11.15
CA ILE A 54 -2.50 0.18 10.27
C ILE A 54 -3.42 0.57 9.12
N GLU A 55 -3.39 1.84 8.71
CA GLU A 55 -4.11 2.36 7.56
C GLU A 55 -3.18 3.26 6.74
N GLY A 56 -3.40 3.31 5.44
CA GLY A 56 -2.59 4.12 4.54
C GLY A 56 -3.32 4.49 3.25
N THR A 57 -2.71 5.43 2.54
CA THR A 57 -3.19 5.93 1.25
C THR A 57 -2.03 5.99 0.28
N ASP A 58 -2.23 5.46 -0.92
CA ASP A 58 -1.25 5.45 -2.00
C ASP A 58 -1.74 6.27 -3.19
N ILE A 59 -0.80 6.95 -3.84
CA ILE A 59 -0.99 7.59 -5.14
C ILE A 59 -0.14 6.86 -6.16
N GLY A 60 -0.78 6.24 -7.15
CA GLY A 60 -0.12 5.57 -8.27
C GLY A 60 -0.10 6.46 -9.51
N ILE A 61 0.99 6.42 -10.29
CA ILE A 61 1.07 6.98 -11.65
C ILE A 61 0.96 5.83 -12.65
N ILE A 62 0.07 5.95 -13.63
CA ILE A 62 -0.16 4.96 -14.69
C ILE A 62 0.44 5.44 -16.00
N GLU A 63 1.28 4.61 -16.61
CA GLU A 63 1.87 4.85 -17.92
C GLU A 63 1.76 3.57 -18.76
N ASN A 64 1.24 3.68 -19.98
CA ASN A 64 1.07 2.54 -20.90
C ASN A 64 0.29 1.36 -20.27
N GLY A 65 -0.73 1.66 -19.47
CA GLY A 65 -1.57 0.67 -18.78
C GLY A 65 -0.89 -0.05 -17.61
N ARG A 66 0.28 0.41 -17.14
CA ARG A 66 1.02 -0.15 -15.99
C ARG A 66 1.31 0.91 -14.94
N LEU A 67 1.51 0.48 -13.70
CA LEU A 67 2.03 1.34 -12.63
C LEU A 67 3.48 1.73 -12.94
N LYS A 68 3.71 3.03 -13.13
CA LYS A 68 5.03 3.64 -13.30
C LYS A 68 5.69 3.92 -11.95
N SER A 69 4.91 4.42 -10.99
CA SER A 69 5.35 4.68 -9.62
C SER A 69 4.18 4.64 -8.66
N VAL A 70 4.48 4.43 -7.38
CA VAL A 70 3.53 4.51 -6.27
C VAL A 70 4.18 5.26 -5.13
N THR A 71 3.47 6.23 -4.56
CA THR A 71 3.89 6.99 -3.37
C THR A 71 2.87 6.76 -2.26
N GLY A 72 3.31 6.17 -1.15
CA GLY A 72 2.46 5.82 -0.01
C GLY A 72 2.61 6.73 1.20
N PHE A 73 1.51 6.87 1.93
CA PHE A 73 1.40 7.59 3.20
C PHE A 73 0.73 6.69 4.24
N LEU A 74 1.17 6.78 5.50
CA LEU A 74 0.52 6.10 6.62
C LEU A 74 -0.45 7.06 7.30
N ASP A 75 -1.73 6.69 7.31
CA ASP A 75 -2.81 7.49 7.90
C ASP A 75 -3.03 7.14 9.37
N LYS A 76 -2.73 5.88 9.75
CA LYS A 76 -2.82 5.36 11.11
C LYS A 76 -1.75 4.30 11.33
N VAL A 77 -1.02 4.41 12.43
CA VAL A 77 -0.10 3.39 12.93
C VAL A 77 -0.33 3.21 14.44
N PRO A 78 -0.05 2.02 15.01
CA PRO A 78 -0.03 1.85 16.45
C PRO A 78 0.92 2.86 17.10
N ALA A 79 0.52 3.44 18.24
CA ALA A 79 1.43 4.24 19.05
C ALA A 79 2.64 3.38 19.48
N GLN A 80 3.83 3.97 19.47
CA GLN A 80 5.05 3.35 19.97
C GLN A 80 4.99 3.13 21.48
#